data_AF-A0A7Z9NR37-F1
#
_entry.id   AF-A0A7Z9NR37-F1
#
_cell.length_a   1.000
_cell.length_b   1.000
_cell.length_c   1.000
_cell.angle_alpha   90.00
_cell.angle_beta   90.00
_cell.angle_gamma   90.00
#
_symmetry.space_group_name_H-M   'P 1'
#
loop_
_entity.id
_entity.type
_entity.pdbx_description
1 polymer ?
#
loop_
_entity_poly.entity_id
_entity_poly.type
_entity_poly.pdbx_seq_one_letter_code
_entity_poly.pdbx_strand_id
1 'polypeptide(L)'
;MTAERAMELTTDRLGLSDEQSRMISPIAEDLFAEKESLQEIRKTINDEIFAQMKSETADAEKLEAVLTASLEQLRTKLPKFANSFAKFHAALTFEQRTEIVAKMEKRREYADKRGRGGHWGRRWF
;
A
#
# COMPACT_ATOMS: atom_id res chain seq x y z
N MET A 1 -8.05 10.81 -0.83
CA MET A 1 -8.74 9.77 -1.64
C MET A 1 -9.40 8.81 -0.68
N THR A 2 -10.73 8.73 -0.73
CA THR A 2 -11.59 7.88 0.12
C THR A 2 -11.70 6.47 -0.46
N ALA A 3 -12.15 5.50 0.36
CA ALA A 3 -12.36 4.11 -0.07
C ALA A 3 -13.38 4.02 -1.22
N GLU A 4 -14.48 4.74 -1.09
CA GLU A 4 -15.57 4.84 -2.07
C GLU A 4 -15.06 5.34 -3.44
N ARG A 5 -14.24 6.40 -3.47
CA ARG A 5 -13.70 6.96 -4.72
C ARG A 5 -12.63 6.08 -5.35
N ALA A 6 -11.92 5.28 -4.55
CA ALA A 6 -11.00 4.27 -5.07
C ALA A 6 -11.74 3.04 -5.61
N MET A 7 -12.87 2.69 -5.00
CA MET A 7 -13.77 1.64 -5.46
C MET A 7 -14.50 2.03 -6.74
N GLU A 8 -15.06 3.23 -6.83
CA GLU A 8 -15.70 3.80 -8.02
C GLU A 8 -14.74 3.78 -9.23
N LEU A 9 -13.50 4.26 -9.04
CA LEU A 9 -12.44 4.21 -10.06
C LEU A 9 -12.01 2.79 -10.45
N THR A 10 -12.23 1.79 -9.61
CA THR A 10 -11.87 0.39 -9.86
C THR A 10 -13.02 -0.35 -10.53
N THR A 11 -14.27 -0.06 -10.13
CA THR A 11 -15.52 -0.65 -10.64
C THR A 11 -15.76 -0.24 -12.09
N ASP A 12 -15.68 1.05 -12.40
CA ASP A 12 -15.87 1.59 -13.76
C ASP A 12 -14.76 1.14 -14.73
N ARG A 13 -13.56 0.86 -14.21
CA ARG A 13 -12.39 0.50 -15.02
C ARG A 13 -12.22 -1.00 -15.25
N LEU A 14 -12.98 -1.84 -14.56
CA LEU A 14 -12.90 -3.29 -14.64
C LEU A 14 -14.23 -3.94 -15.08
N GLY A 15 -15.28 -3.13 -15.32
CA GLY A 15 -16.59 -3.63 -15.71
C GLY A 15 -17.14 -4.64 -14.69
N LEU A 16 -17.02 -4.33 -13.39
CA LEU A 16 -17.54 -5.21 -12.35
C LEU A 16 -19.06 -5.26 -12.43
N SER A 17 -19.65 -6.45 -12.27
CA SER A 17 -21.10 -6.56 -12.11
C SER A 17 -21.54 -6.00 -10.74
N ASP A 18 -22.83 -5.70 -10.58
CA ASP A 18 -23.39 -5.26 -9.30
C ASP A 18 -23.10 -6.25 -8.16
N GLU A 19 -23.14 -7.55 -8.46
CA GLU A 19 -22.84 -8.61 -7.50
C GLU A 19 -21.36 -8.60 -7.11
N GLN A 20 -20.45 -8.46 -8.08
CA GLN A 20 -19.01 -8.34 -7.82
C GLN A 20 -18.69 -7.08 -7.01
N SER A 21 -19.33 -5.96 -7.33
CA SER A 21 -19.14 -4.69 -6.62
C SER A 21 -19.57 -4.80 -5.15
N ARG A 22 -20.72 -5.45 -4.88
CA ARG A 22 -21.17 -5.72 -3.50
C ARG A 22 -20.23 -6.63 -2.73
N MET A 23 -19.60 -7.60 -3.40
CA MET A 23 -18.61 -8.48 -2.76
C MET A 23 -17.28 -7.75 -2.46
N ILE A 24 -16.84 -6.86 -3.34
CA ILE A 24 -15.52 -6.22 -3.25
C ILE A 24 -15.54 -4.98 -2.35
N SER A 25 -16.64 -4.23 -2.31
CA SER A 25 -16.78 -3.01 -1.50
C SER A 25 -16.36 -3.18 -0.04
N PRO A 26 -16.88 -4.15 0.73
CA PRO A 26 -16.47 -4.33 2.12
C PRO A 26 -14.98 -4.75 2.26
N ILE A 27 -14.42 -5.46 1.28
CA ILE A 27 -12.99 -5.82 1.27
C ILE A 27 -12.13 -4.56 1.13
N ALA A 28 -12.53 -3.66 0.24
CA ALA A 28 -11.81 -2.42 0.03
C ALA A 28 -11.91 -1.49 1.24
N GLU A 29 -13.10 -1.30 1.80
CA GLU A 29 -13.30 -0.52 3.03
C GLU A 29 -12.42 -1.01 4.17
N ASP A 30 -12.39 -2.33 4.39
CA ASP A 30 -11.64 -2.94 5.47
C ASP A 30 -10.11 -2.81 5.26
N LEU A 31 -9.62 -2.90 4.01
CA LEU A 31 -8.22 -2.60 3.68
C LEU A 31 -7.89 -1.10 3.77
N PHE A 32 -8.85 -0.22 3.47
CA PHE A 32 -8.69 1.22 3.63
C PHE A 32 -8.63 1.63 5.10
N ALA A 33 -9.38 0.96 5.98
CA ALA A 33 -9.28 1.17 7.42
C ALA A 33 -7.87 0.83 7.94
N GLU A 34 -7.25 -0.23 7.42
CA GLU A 34 -5.87 -0.59 7.78
C GLU A 34 -4.83 0.44 7.31
N LYS A 35 -5.16 1.26 6.31
CA LYS A 35 -4.22 2.23 5.72
C LYS A 35 -3.67 3.22 6.75
N GLU A 36 -4.51 3.70 7.68
CA GLU A 36 -4.09 4.65 8.71
C GLU A 36 -3.02 4.02 9.61
N SER A 37 -3.25 2.80 10.07
CA SER A 37 -2.27 2.07 10.87
C SER A 37 -0.94 1.83 10.15
N LEU A 38 -0.97 1.55 8.83
CA LEU A 38 0.25 1.42 8.03
C LEU A 38 0.98 2.76 7.86
N GLN A 39 0.23 3.87 7.76
CA GLN A 39 0.79 5.22 7.72
C GLN A 39 1.44 5.61 9.05
N GLU A 40 0.84 5.22 10.17
CA GLU A 40 1.41 5.41 11.50
C GLU A 40 2.72 4.64 11.67
N ILE A 41 2.76 3.36 11.30
CA ILE A 41 4.00 2.56 11.32
C ILE A 41 5.11 3.27 10.53
N ARG A 42 4.81 3.69 9.30
CA ARG A 42 5.78 4.41 8.46
C ARG A 42 6.22 5.73 9.12
N LYS A 43 5.29 6.47 9.73
CA LYS A 43 5.58 7.73 10.40
C LYS A 43 6.52 7.51 11.58
N THR A 44 6.22 6.55 12.46
CA THR A 44 7.04 6.19 13.62
C THR A 44 8.48 5.85 13.22
N ILE A 45 8.66 5.03 12.17
CA ILE A 45 10.00 4.71 11.66
C ILE A 45 10.74 5.96 11.17
N ASN A 46 10.06 6.82 10.40
CA ASN A 46 10.69 8.05 9.89
C ASN A 46 11.02 9.04 11.00
N ASP A 47 10.14 9.19 11.98
CA ASP A 47 10.35 10.08 13.13
C ASP A 47 11.56 9.62 13.95
N GLU A 48 11.73 8.31 14.13
CA GLU A 48 12.92 7.75 14.77
C GLU A 48 14.19 7.98 13.94
N ILE A 49 14.16 7.70 12.63
CA ILE A 49 15.30 7.99 11.75
C ILE A 49 15.67 9.48 11.82
N PHE A 50 14.69 10.39 11.79
CA PHE A 50 14.95 11.82 11.91
C PHE A 50 15.50 12.21 13.28
N ALA A 51 15.09 11.54 14.36
CA ALA A 51 15.66 11.75 15.68
C ALA A 51 17.14 11.34 15.71
N GLN A 52 17.46 10.15 15.18
CA GLN A 52 18.84 9.63 15.12
C GLN A 52 19.75 10.45 14.21
N MET A 53 19.23 11.02 13.13
CA MET A 53 20.01 11.92 12.25
C MET A 53 20.31 13.29 12.88
N LYS A 54 19.56 13.67 13.93
CA LYS A 54 19.71 14.96 14.63
C LYS A 54 20.49 14.84 15.94
N SER A 55 20.74 13.62 16.42
CA SER A 55 21.52 13.39 17.64
C SER A 55 23.02 13.47 17.37
N GLU A 56 23.80 13.71 18.42
CA GLU A 56 25.27 13.74 18.34
C GLU A 56 25.86 12.35 18.04
N THR A 57 25.20 11.29 18.51
CA THR A 57 25.54 9.89 18.26
C THR A 57 24.30 9.10 17.87
N ALA A 58 24.48 8.07 17.04
CA ALA A 58 23.39 7.17 16.66
C ALA A 58 23.17 6.11 17.75
N ASP A 59 21.94 6.03 18.25
CA ASP A 59 21.47 4.97 19.14
C ASP A 59 20.85 3.85 18.31
N ALA A 60 21.70 2.86 17.99
CA ALA A 60 21.32 1.72 17.16
C ALA A 60 20.30 0.81 17.84
N GLU A 61 20.39 0.63 19.17
CA GLU A 61 19.49 -0.24 19.94
C GLU A 61 18.06 0.31 19.91
N LYS A 62 17.91 1.64 20.07
CA LYS A 62 16.61 2.29 19.99
C LYS A 62 16.00 2.20 18.60
N LEU A 63 16.79 2.40 17.54
CA LEU A 63 16.32 2.24 16.16
C LEU A 63 15.88 0.79 15.89
N GLU A 64 16.67 -0.20 16.32
CA GLU A 64 16.34 -1.62 16.19
C GLU A 64 15.03 -1.97 16.93
N ALA A 65 14.83 -1.43 18.14
CA ALA A 65 13.60 -1.64 18.89
C ALA A 65 12.37 -1.09 18.15
N VAL A 66 12.45 0.12 17.58
CA VAL A 66 11.36 0.73 16.79
C VAL A 66 11.05 -0.09 15.53
N LEU A 67 12.09 -0.55 14.82
CA LEU A 67 11.94 -1.37 13.62
C LEU A 67 11.31 -2.74 13.95
N THR A 68 11.73 -3.35 15.05
CA THR A 68 11.21 -4.66 15.50
C THR A 68 9.74 -4.55 15.88
N ALA A 69 9.37 -3.57 16.70
CA ALA A 69 7.97 -3.33 17.08
C ALA A 69 7.09 -3.05 15.85
N SER A 70 7.61 -2.27 14.90
CA SER A 70 6.92 -1.99 13.63
C SER A 70 6.72 -3.26 12.79
N LEU A 71 7.72 -4.13 12.72
CA LEU A 71 7.64 -5.40 12.00
C LEU A 71 6.60 -6.34 12.63
N GLU A 72 6.52 -6.39 13.96
CA GLU A 72 5.50 -7.18 14.66
C GLU A 72 4.10 -6.68 14.35
N GLN A 73 3.88 -5.36 14.36
CA GLN A 73 2.60 -4.77 13.96
C GLN A 73 2.25 -5.07 12.50
N LEU A 74 3.22 -5.12 11.60
CA LEU A 74 2.99 -5.55 10.21
C LEU A 74 2.63 -7.03 10.12
N ARG A 75 3.31 -7.89 10.90
CA ARG A 75 3.06 -9.34 10.93
C ARG A 75 1.62 -9.67 11.35
N THR A 76 1.07 -8.95 12.33
CA THR A 76 -0.33 -9.19 12.77
C THR A 76 -1.36 -8.86 11.69
N LYS A 77 -1.01 -8.01 10.70
CA LYS A 77 -1.89 -7.62 9.60
C LYS A 77 -1.85 -8.58 8.41
N LEU A 78 -0.81 -9.42 8.30
CA LEU A 78 -0.62 -10.34 7.16
C LEU A 78 -1.82 -11.28 6.92
N PRO A 79 -2.41 -11.94 7.94
CA PRO A 79 -3.53 -12.86 7.71
C PRO A 79 -4.75 -12.15 7.11
N LYS A 80 -5.05 -10.93 7.59
CA LYS A 80 -6.16 -10.11 7.09
C LYS A 80 -5.94 -9.74 5.63
N PHE A 81 -4.73 -9.29 5.28
CA PHE A 81 -4.38 -8.96 3.91
C PHE A 81 -4.49 -10.18 2.98
N ALA A 82 -3.91 -11.32 3.36
CA ALA A 82 -3.95 -12.54 2.56
C ALA A 82 -5.39 -13.04 2.32
N ASN A 83 -6.24 -13.01 3.35
CA ASN A 83 -7.64 -13.41 3.25
C ASN A 83 -8.44 -12.44 2.35
N SER A 84 -8.22 -11.13 2.52
CA SER A 84 -8.84 -10.09 1.68
C SER A 84 -8.45 -10.25 0.22
N PHE A 85 -7.18 -10.54 -0.07
CA PHE A 85 -6.71 -10.84 -1.43
C PHE A 85 -7.38 -12.09 -2.01
N ALA A 86 -7.49 -13.18 -1.24
CA ALA A 86 -8.14 -14.41 -1.70
C ALA A 86 -9.62 -14.17 -2.06
N LYS A 87 -10.35 -13.40 -1.24
CA LYS A 87 -11.74 -13.01 -1.50
C LYS A 87 -11.87 -12.12 -2.74
N PHE A 88 -11.00 -11.11 -2.87
CA PHE A 88 -10.96 -10.25 -4.05
C PHE A 88 -10.68 -11.05 -5.32
N HIS A 89 -9.69 -11.95 -5.26
CA HIS A 89 -9.34 -12.84 -6.37
C HIS A 89 -10.52 -13.74 -6.76
N ALA A 90 -11.24 -14.31 -5.80
CA ALA A 90 -12.39 -15.18 -6.04
C ALA A 90 -13.60 -14.43 -6.62
N ALA A 91 -13.79 -13.15 -6.27
CA ALA A 91 -14.87 -12.32 -6.79
C ALA A 91 -14.71 -11.96 -8.28
N LEU A 92 -13.48 -12.05 -8.82
CA LEU A 92 -13.17 -11.65 -10.19
C LEU A 92 -13.03 -12.84 -11.14
N THR A 93 -13.40 -12.61 -12.40
CA THR A 93 -13.11 -13.56 -13.47
C THR A 93 -11.63 -13.57 -13.82
N PHE A 94 -11.17 -14.62 -14.51
CA PHE A 94 -9.79 -14.70 -14.98
C PHE A 94 -9.42 -13.54 -15.92
N GLU A 95 -10.35 -13.14 -16.81
CA GLU A 95 -10.15 -12.02 -17.72
C GLU A 95 -9.99 -10.68 -16.97
N GLN A 96 -10.86 -10.40 -15.99
CA GLN A 96 -10.77 -9.20 -15.16
C GLN A 96 -9.44 -9.14 -14.39
N ARG A 97 -8.99 -10.27 -13.81
CA ARG A 97 -7.68 -10.34 -13.14
C ARG A 97 -6.52 -10.10 -14.10
N THR A 98 -6.61 -10.60 -15.32
CA THR A 98 -5.59 -10.39 -16.37
C THR A 98 -5.50 -8.93 -16.77
N GLU A 99 -6.64 -8.26 -16.90
CA GLU A 99 -6.70 -6.82 -17.16
C GLU A 99 -6.08 -6.00 -16.01
N ILE A 100 -6.35 -6.38 -14.75
CA ILE A 100 -5.71 -5.75 -13.58
C ILE A 100 -4.19 -5.88 -13.67
N VAL A 101 -3.67 -7.08 -13.93
CA VAL A 101 -2.22 -7.33 -14.05
C VAL A 101 -1.60 -6.46 -15.13
N ALA A 102 -2.19 -6.41 -16.33
CA ALA A 102 -1.70 -5.58 -17.43
C ALA A 102 -1.64 -4.07 -17.04
N LYS A 103 -2.64 -3.57 -16.31
CA LYS A 103 -2.62 -2.19 -15.80
C LYS A 103 -1.55 -1.99 -14.74
N MET A 104 -1.31 -2.95 -13.85
CA MET A 104 -0.27 -2.89 -12.83
C MET A 104 1.13 -2.87 -13.45
N GLU A 105 1.38 -3.74 -14.42
CA GLU A 105 2.65 -3.79 -15.17
C GLU A 105 2.91 -2.48 -15.90
N LYS A 106 1.91 -1.95 -16.61
CA LYS A 106 2.02 -0.66 -17.28
C LYS A 106 2.33 0.49 -16.31
N ARG A 107 1.68 0.51 -15.13
CA ARG A 107 1.98 1.49 -14.07
C ARG A 107 3.42 1.35 -13.55
N ARG A 108 3.88 0.13 -13.34
CA ARG A 108 5.26 -0.17 -12.92
C ARG A 108 6.26 0.32 -13.97
N GLU A 109 6.04 0.02 -15.23
CA GLU A 109 6.89 0.49 -16.34
C GLU A 109 6.95 2.02 -16.42
N TYR A 110 5.82 2.71 -16.22
CA TYR A 110 5.82 4.17 -16.15
C TYR A 110 6.57 4.71 -14.93
N ALA A 111 6.46 4.05 -13.77
CA ALA A 111 7.20 4.44 -12.58
C ALA A 111 8.72 4.26 -12.80
N ASP A 112 9.14 3.16 -13.41
CA ASP A 112 10.54 2.91 -13.77
C ASP A 112 11.06 3.93 -14.79
N LYS A 113 10.25 4.25 -15.82
CA LYS A 113 10.58 5.30 -16.81
C LYS A 113 10.69 6.69 -16.17
N ARG A 114 9.81 7.02 -15.22
CA ARG A 114 9.89 8.27 -14.44
C ARG A 114 11.07 8.27 -13.47
N GLY A 115 11.39 7.14 -12.85
CA GLY A 115 12.57 6.97 -11.99
C GLY A 115 13.89 7.09 -12.74
N ARG A 116 13.92 6.70 -14.03
CA ARG A 116 15.07 6.90 -14.92
C ARG A 116 15.17 8.32 -15.50
N GLY A 117 14.09 9.10 -15.49
CA GLY A 117 14.03 10.44 -16.11
C GLY A 117 13.84 11.62 -15.16
N GLY A 118 13.60 11.40 -13.87
CA GLY A 118 13.26 12.50 -12.96
C GLY A 118 13.39 12.13 -11.49
N HIS A 119 14.62 12.07 -10.97
CA HIS A 119 14.99 12.55 -9.62
C HIS A 119 16.48 12.36 -9.30
N TRP A 120 17.37 12.91 -10.12
CA TRP A 120 18.77 13.20 -9.75
C TRP A 120 19.13 14.67 -9.99
N GLY A 121 18.22 15.61 -9.71
CA GLY A 121 18.52 17.02 -10.01
C GLY A 121 17.69 18.12 -9.37
N ARG A 122 16.65 17.85 -8.58
CA ARG A 122 15.90 18.94 -7.91
C ARG A 122 15.35 18.47 -6.57
N ARG A 123 16.16 18.59 -5.52
CA ARG A 123 15.84 19.14 -4.18
C ARG A 123 16.98 18.81 -3.20
N TRP A 124 18.10 19.48 -3.37
CA TRP A 124 19.07 19.74 -2.31
C TRP A 124 19.52 21.18 -2.51
N PHE A 125 18.63 22.11 -2.17
CA PHE A 125 18.79 23.46 -1.65
C PHE A 125 17.38 23.91 -1.24
#